data_AF-A0A379M0W3-F1
#
_entry.id   AF-A0A379M0W3-F1
#
_cell.length_a   1.000
_cell.length_b   1.000
_cell.length_c   1.000
_cell.angle_alpha   90.00
_cell.angle_beta   90.00
_cell.angle_gamma   90.00
#
_symmetry.space_group_name_H-M   'P 1'
#
loop_
_entity.id
_entity.type
_entity.pdbx_description
1 polymer ?
#
loop_
_entity_poly.entity_id
_entity_poly.type
_entity_poly.pdbx_seq_one_letter_code
_entity_poly.pdbx_strand_id
1 'polypeptide(L)'
;MTTQFAPVPAESTEPEERATSRFWPGVVVGVCTATVVGALTAAGFLINARISAPALFTIDGTITLVDGSTYSSTPDFECEGDRGYDDISSAAAVRVSDETGTLLAKGSLTGSVREDDFCTFFFTVPDVPRGASFYDVEVSHRGSVSYDEAEADSGVHLTLGR
;
A
#
# COMPACT_ATOMS: atom_id res chain seq x y z
N MET A 1 -71.85 -18.16 -48.42
CA MET A 1 -71.62 -17.47 -49.70
C MET A 1 -72.60 -16.30 -49.79
N THR A 2 -72.14 -15.07 -49.53
CA THR A 2 -72.71 -13.72 -49.82
C THR A 2 -71.85 -12.71 -49.01
N THR A 3 -70.95 -11.91 -49.60
CA THR A 3 -71.12 -10.55 -50.20
C THR A 3 -71.81 -9.56 -49.22
N GLN A 4 -71.40 -8.30 -48.98
CA GLN A 4 -70.75 -7.30 -49.84
C GLN A 4 -70.35 -6.02 -49.05
N PHE A 5 -69.25 -5.41 -49.51
CA PHE A 5 -68.73 -4.01 -49.46
C PHE A 5 -69.41 -2.83 -48.71
N ALA A 6 -68.57 -2.15 -47.89
CA ALA A 6 -68.08 -0.72 -47.89
C ALA A 6 -69.06 0.49 -47.89
N PRO A 7 -68.66 1.76 -47.56
CA PRO A 7 -67.31 2.36 -47.30
C PRO A 7 -67.13 3.44 -46.16
N VAL A 8 -65.89 3.57 -45.62
CA VAL A 8 -64.92 4.72 -45.43
C VAL A 8 -65.42 6.20 -45.26
N PRO A 9 -64.69 7.21 -44.66
CA PRO A 9 -63.75 7.34 -43.51
C PRO A 9 -63.99 8.58 -42.56
N ALA A 10 -63.11 8.74 -41.54
CA ALA A 10 -62.31 9.94 -41.16
C ALA A 10 -62.40 10.46 -39.70
N GLU A 11 -61.27 10.31 -39.00
CA GLU A 11 -60.54 11.25 -38.11
C GLU A 11 -61.29 12.26 -37.20
N SER A 12 -61.02 12.20 -35.89
CA SER A 12 -60.88 13.37 -35.00
C SER A 12 -60.21 12.97 -33.68
N THR A 13 -59.22 13.77 -33.27
CA THR A 13 -58.42 13.67 -32.05
C THR A 13 -59.10 14.32 -30.84
N GLU A 14 -58.90 13.70 -29.67
CA GLU A 14 -58.85 14.27 -28.29
C GLU A 14 -60.12 14.98 -27.75
N PRO A 15 -60.21 15.38 -26.46
CA PRO A 15 -59.60 14.90 -25.20
C PRO A 15 -60.69 14.65 -24.10
N GLU A 16 -60.34 14.03 -22.97
CA GLU A 16 -61.09 14.22 -21.71
C GLU A 16 -60.18 14.90 -20.67
N GLU A 17 -60.24 16.23 -20.64
CA GLU A 17 -59.87 17.05 -19.49
C GLU A 17 -60.88 16.81 -18.36
N ARG A 18 -60.42 16.78 -17.09
CA ARG A 18 -60.47 17.99 -16.22
C ARG A 18 -60.33 17.65 -14.71
N ALA A 19 -59.13 17.97 -14.24
CA ALA A 19 -58.77 18.65 -12.99
C ALA A 19 -59.74 18.72 -11.80
N THR A 20 -59.21 18.40 -10.61
CA THR A 20 -59.26 19.28 -9.43
C THR A 20 -58.16 18.88 -8.44
N SER A 21 -57.02 19.59 -8.45
CA SER A 21 -56.64 20.63 -7.48
C SER A 21 -56.37 20.09 -6.05
N ARG A 22 -55.09 20.04 -5.64
CA ARG A 22 -54.50 20.86 -4.56
C ARG A 22 -53.04 20.45 -4.25
N PHE A 23 -52.10 21.32 -4.61
CA PHE A 23 -50.81 21.62 -3.95
C PHE A 23 -49.94 20.46 -3.40
N TRP A 24 -48.89 20.06 -4.15
CA TRP A 24 -47.48 20.13 -3.67
C TRP A 24 -46.47 19.85 -4.80
N PRO A 25 -45.75 20.84 -5.36
CA PRO A 25 -44.82 20.64 -6.50
C PRO A 25 -43.38 20.25 -6.08
N GLY A 26 -43.19 19.60 -4.93
CA GLY A 26 -41.85 19.47 -4.31
C GLY A 26 -41.04 18.21 -4.64
N VAL A 27 -41.63 17.15 -5.21
CA VAL A 27 -41.03 15.80 -5.13
C VAL A 27 -40.42 15.28 -6.44
N VAL A 28 -40.77 15.84 -7.60
CA VAL A 28 -40.35 15.24 -8.89
C VAL A 28 -38.97 15.71 -9.39
N VAL A 29 -38.42 16.82 -8.87
CA VAL A 29 -37.10 17.33 -9.29
C VAL A 29 -35.92 16.70 -8.50
N GLY A 30 -36.17 16.08 -7.34
CA GLY A 30 -35.11 15.56 -6.48
C GLY A 30 -34.48 14.23 -6.92
N VAL A 31 -35.15 13.43 -7.75
CA VAL A 31 -34.73 12.06 -8.06
C VAL A 31 -33.76 11.98 -9.24
N CYS A 32 -33.82 12.94 -10.19
CA CYS A 32 -32.93 12.93 -11.36
C CYS A 32 -31.55 13.56 -11.11
N THR A 33 -31.42 14.48 -10.16
CA THR A 33 -30.10 15.07 -9.82
C THR A 33 -29.30 14.18 -8.88
N ALA A 34 -29.95 13.46 -7.96
CA ALA A 34 -29.27 12.58 -7.00
C ALA A 34 -28.59 11.37 -7.68
N THR A 35 -29.19 10.82 -8.74
CA THR A 35 -28.62 9.66 -9.46
C THR A 35 -27.45 10.05 -10.36
N VAL A 36 -27.50 11.20 -11.04
CA VAL A 36 -26.40 11.67 -11.90
C VAL A 36 -25.21 12.14 -11.06
N VAL A 37 -25.43 12.87 -9.96
CA VAL A 37 -24.35 13.30 -9.06
C VAL A 37 -23.77 12.12 -8.28
N GLY A 38 -24.59 11.17 -7.83
CA GLY A 38 -24.13 9.94 -7.16
C GLY A 38 -23.29 9.03 -8.08
N ALA A 39 -23.67 8.90 -9.36
CA ALA A 39 -22.91 8.12 -10.33
C ALA A 39 -21.57 8.79 -10.70
N LEU A 40 -21.54 10.12 -10.84
CA LEU A 40 -20.30 10.87 -11.15
C LEU A 40 -19.30 10.88 -9.98
N THR A 41 -19.80 10.95 -8.74
CA THR A 41 -18.95 10.88 -7.54
C THR A 41 -18.43 9.47 -7.28
N ALA A 42 -19.25 8.42 -7.46
CA ALA A 42 -18.81 7.03 -7.33
C ALA A 42 -17.81 6.63 -8.43
N ALA A 43 -18.02 7.04 -9.69
CA ALA A 43 -17.07 6.81 -10.76
C ALA A 43 -15.77 7.60 -10.56
N GLY A 44 -15.86 8.86 -10.11
CA GLY A 44 -14.68 9.67 -9.78
C GLY A 44 -13.83 9.09 -8.65
N PHE A 45 -14.45 8.56 -7.59
CA PHE A 45 -13.74 7.93 -6.48
C PHE A 45 -13.05 6.61 -6.89
N LEU A 46 -13.68 5.82 -7.78
CA LEU A 46 -13.09 4.58 -8.29
C LEU A 46 -11.97 4.82 -9.32
N ILE A 47 -11.98 5.94 -10.03
CA ILE A 47 -10.89 6.31 -10.96
C ILE A 47 -9.69 6.92 -10.20
N ASN A 48 -9.91 7.64 -9.10
CA ASN A 48 -8.84 8.28 -8.33
C ASN A 48 -7.94 7.28 -7.57
N ALA A 49 -8.46 6.10 -7.23
CA ALA A 49 -7.68 5.04 -6.56
C ALA A 49 -6.68 4.32 -7.48
N ARG A 50 -6.65 4.65 -8.78
CA ARG A 50 -5.70 4.10 -9.77
C ARG A 50 -4.48 5.00 -10.03
N ILE A 51 -4.38 6.16 -9.36
CA ILE A 51 -3.39 7.18 -9.69
C ILE A 51 -2.14 6.94 -8.83
N SER A 52 -1.18 6.23 -9.45
CA SER A 52 0.23 6.09 -9.07
C SER A 52 0.50 5.34 -7.77
N ALA A 53 0.63 4.01 -7.87
CA ALA A 53 1.42 3.27 -6.88
C ALA A 53 2.86 3.83 -6.89
N PRO A 54 3.47 4.07 -5.72
CA PRO A 54 4.86 4.51 -5.66
C PRO A 54 5.76 3.48 -6.33
N ALA A 55 6.82 3.95 -6.99
CA ALA A 55 7.85 3.05 -7.50
C ALA A 55 8.47 2.29 -6.31
N LEU A 56 8.76 1.01 -6.50
CA LEU A 56 9.34 0.17 -5.46
C LEU A 56 10.83 -0.03 -5.71
N PHE A 57 11.59 -0.25 -4.64
CA PHE A 57 12.98 -0.67 -4.70
C PHE A 57 13.32 -1.60 -3.54
N THR A 58 14.52 -2.16 -3.59
CA THR A 58 15.04 -3.06 -2.56
C THR A 58 16.16 -2.35 -1.83
N ILE A 59 16.11 -2.36 -0.49
CA ILE A 59 17.22 -1.91 0.34
C ILE A 59 18.04 -3.13 0.72
N ASP A 60 19.29 -3.16 0.29
CA ASP A 60 20.29 -4.13 0.72
C ASP A 60 21.26 -3.47 1.70
N GLY A 61 21.77 -4.25 2.65
CA GLY A 61 22.70 -3.68 3.61
C GLY A 61 23.38 -4.70 4.48
N THR A 62 24.26 -4.18 5.34
CA THR A 62 24.96 -4.98 6.34
C THR A 62 24.83 -4.40 7.74
N ILE A 63 24.93 -5.27 8.73
CA ILE A 63 24.97 -4.93 10.15
C ILE A 63 26.21 -5.59 10.72
N THR A 64 27.15 -4.79 11.22
CA THR A 64 28.34 -5.31 11.89
C THR A 64 28.12 -5.27 13.40
N LEU A 65 28.19 -6.43 14.03
CA LEU A 65 28.19 -6.59 15.47
C LEU A 65 29.64 -6.68 15.96
N VAL A 66 30.06 -5.72 16.77
CA VAL A 66 31.46 -5.52 17.19
C VAL A 66 31.83 -6.32 18.46
N ASP A 67 30.83 -6.68 19.26
CA ASP A 67 31.00 -7.56 20.43
C ASP A 67 29.68 -8.33 20.66
N GLY A 68 29.75 -9.42 21.42
CA GLY A 68 28.58 -10.23 21.73
C GLY A 68 28.12 -11.06 20.54
N SER A 69 29.03 -11.72 19.85
CA SER A 69 28.69 -12.73 18.84
C SER A 69 29.22 -14.12 19.21
N THR A 70 28.56 -15.15 18.70
CA THR A 70 28.96 -16.56 18.80
C THR A 70 28.83 -17.24 17.45
N TYR A 71 29.30 -18.49 17.32
CA TYR A 71 29.09 -19.29 16.12
C TYR A 71 27.63 -19.69 15.97
N SER A 72 27.06 -19.53 14.77
CA SER A 72 25.71 -20.04 14.48
C SER A 72 25.76 -21.45 13.92
N SER A 73 24.70 -22.22 14.16
CA SER A 73 24.45 -23.51 13.52
C SER A 73 23.46 -23.42 12.36
N THR A 74 22.99 -22.22 12.01
CA THR A 74 22.00 -22.00 10.95
C THR A 74 22.70 -21.99 9.58
N PRO A 75 22.17 -22.68 8.55
CA PRO A 75 22.70 -22.57 7.19
C PRO A 75 22.78 -21.11 6.73
N ASP A 76 23.84 -20.74 6.01
CA ASP A 76 24.12 -19.38 5.51
C ASP A 76 24.46 -18.32 6.58
N PHE A 77 24.53 -18.72 7.86
CA PHE A 77 24.97 -17.86 8.96
C PHE A 77 26.17 -18.49 9.68
N GLU A 78 27.33 -17.82 9.63
CA GLU A 78 28.52 -18.27 10.35
C GLU A 78 28.51 -17.84 11.82
N CYS A 79 27.78 -16.78 12.14
CA CYS A 79 27.69 -16.21 13.47
C CYS A 79 26.32 -15.62 13.77
N GLU A 80 25.99 -15.54 15.06
CA GLU A 80 24.76 -14.96 15.58
C GLU A 80 25.07 -14.15 16.85
N GLY A 81 24.15 -13.27 17.24
CA GLY A 81 24.29 -12.48 18.45
C GLY A 81 24.19 -13.34 19.72
N ASP A 82 24.96 -12.94 20.73
CA ASP A 82 25.14 -13.57 22.04
C ASP A 82 25.40 -12.47 23.09
N ARG A 83 25.47 -12.81 24.38
CA ARG A 83 25.81 -11.88 25.48
C ARG A 83 24.94 -10.61 25.49
N GLY A 84 23.65 -10.78 25.25
CA GLY A 84 22.69 -9.68 25.20
C GLY A 84 22.32 -9.25 23.79
N TYR A 85 22.99 -9.75 22.75
CA TYR A 85 22.60 -9.56 21.34
C TYR A 85 21.80 -10.73 20.76
N ASP A 86 21.22 -11.60 21.58
CA ASP A 86 20.51 -12.83 21.18
C ASP A 86 19.33 -12.59 20.21
N ASP A 87 18.83 -11.37 20.16
CA ASP A 87 17.79 -10.93 19.22
C ASP A 87 18.32 -10.69 17.79
N ILE A 88 19.64 -10.64 17.60
CA ILE A 88 20.31 -10.57 16.29
C ILE A 88 20.66 -11.99 15.85
N SER A 89 19.65 -12.71 15.37
CA SER A 89 19.78 -14.06 14.82
C SER A 89 19.23 -14.12 13.41
N SER A 90 19.31 -15.29 12.75
CA SER A 90 18.70 -15.52 11.44
C SER A 90 17.19 -15.21 11.38
N ALA A 91 16.51 -15.17 12.52
CA ALA A 91 15.09 -14.82 12.63
C ALA A 91 14.84 -13.31 12.82
N ALA A 92 15.88 -12.48 12.93
CA ALA A 92 15.74 -11.06 13.14
C ALA A 92 15.08 -10.39 11.92
N ALA A 93 14.04 -9.60 12.20
CA ALA A 93 13.36 -8.82 11.19
C ALA A 93 14.07 -7.47 11.01
N VAL A 94 14.14 -7.01 9.76
CA VAL A 94 14.52 -5.63 9.44
C VAL A 94 13.25 -4.87 9.09
N ARG A 95 13.10 -3.67 9.60
CA ARG A 95 11.95 -2.80 9.38
C ARG A 95 12.44 -1.50 8.79
N VAL A 96 11.70 -1.01 7.80
CA VAL A 96 11.95 0.28 7.17
C VAL A 96 10.72 1.14 7.35
N SER A 97 10.89 2.32 7.93
CA SER A 97 9.81 3.28 8.16
C SER A 97 10.13 4.64 7.54
N ASP A 98 9.11 5.45 7.29
CA ASP A 98 9.27 6.83 6.81
C ASP A 98 9.51 7.84 7.95
N GLU A 99 9.64 9.12 7.61
CA GLU A 99 9.85 10.22 8.57
C GLU A 99 8.72 10.39 9.61
N THR A 100 7.56 9.78 9.38
CA THR A 100 6.41 9.81 10.30
C THR A 100 6.39 8.59 11.22
N GLY A 101 7.32 7.64 11.04
CA GLY A 101 7.33 6.35 11.70
C GLY A 101 6.34 5.35 11.10
N THR A 102 5.80 5.63 9.90
CA THR A 102 4.92 4.69 9.21
C THR A 102 5.78 3.58 8.61
N LEU A 103 5.44 2.33 8.94
CA LEU A 103 6.13 1.17 8.40
C LEU A 103 5.91 1.08 6.88
N LEU A 104 6.99 1.18 6.12
CA LEU A 104 7.00 1.07 4.67
C LEU A 104 7.15 -0.38 4.20
N ALA A 105 8.11 -1.10 4.78
CA ALA A 105 8.42 -2.47 4.39
C ALA A 105 9.08 -3.28 5.53
N LYS A 106 9.13 -4.60 5.34
CA LYS A 106 9.85 -5.52 6.22
C LYS A 106 10.77 -6.41 5.39
N GLY A 107 11.95 -6.65 5.93
CA GLY A 107 12.94 -7.57 5.38
C GLY A 107 13.43 -8.55 6.43
N SER A 108 14.47 -9.27 6.06
CA SER A 108 15.09 -10.29 6.91
C SER A 108 16.60 -10.30 6.69
N LEU A 109 17.31 -10.86 7.67
CA LEU A 109 18.71 -11.22 7.46
C LEU A 109 18.78 -12.36 6.44
N THR A 110 19.77 -12.30 5.56
CA THR A 110 19.98 -13.27 4.47
C THR A 110 21.21 -14.13 4.68
N GLY A 111 22.12 -13.73 5.57
CA GLY A 111 23.26 -14.53 6.00
C GLY A 111 24.15 -13.78 6.98
N SER A 112 25.21 -14.44 7.45
CA SER A 112 26.25 -13.79 8.24
C SER A 112 27.63 -14.38 7.98
N VAL A 113 28.65 -13.54 8.07
CA VAL A 113 30.06 -13.92 7.97
C VAL A 113 30.76 -13.48 9.24
N ARG A 114 31.61 -14.36 9.76
CA ARG A 114 32.41 -14.07 10.95
C ARG A 114 33.80 -13.59 10.57
N GLU A 115 34.19 -12.45 11.11
CA GLU A 115 35.52 -11.85 10.93
C GLU A 115 36.16 -11.61 12.30
N ASP A 116 36.92 -12.59 12.78
CA ASP A 116 37.53 -12.60 14.12
C ASP A 116 36.49 -12.39 15.25
N ASP A 117 36.52 -11.21 15.88
CA ASP A 117 35.61 -10.79 16.96
C ASP A 117 34.33 -10.12 16.44
N PHE A 118 34.29 -9.80 15.14
CA PHE A 118 33.14 -9.17 14.48
C PHE A 118 32.23 -10.22 13.83
N CYS A 119 30.94 -9.94 13.83
CA CYS A 119 29.96 -10.68 13.05
C CYS A 119 29.22 -9.74 12.12
N THR A 120 29.34 -9.95 10.81
CA THR A 120 28.66 -9.13 9.81
C THR A 120 27.47 -9.89 9.28
N PHE A 121 26.27 -9.34 9.48
CA PHE A 121 25.02 -9.84 8.93
C PHE A 121 24.67 -9.11 7.65
N PHE A 122 24.17 -9.83 6.66
CA PHE A 122 23.61 -9.30 5.43
C PHE A 122 22.09 -9.30 5.54
N PHE A 123 21.43 -8.30 4.98
CA PHE A 123 19.99 -8.23 4.97
C PHE A 123 19.46 -7.62 3.68
N THR A 124 18.19 -7.93 3.42
CA THR A 124 17.45 -7.42 2.27
C THR A 124 16.04 -7.05 2.70
N VAL A 125 15.59 -5.85 2.30
CA VAL A 125 14.22 -5.37 2.47
C VAL A 125 13.62 -5.13 1.09
N PRO A 126 12.79 -6.06 0.58
CA PRO A 126 12.14 -5.88 -0.71
C PRO A 126 10.93 -4.93 -0.60
N ASP A 127 10.45 -4.49 -1.77
CA ASP A 127 9.18 -3.78 -1.94
C ASP A 127 9.06 -2.47 -1.16
N VAL A 128 10.16 -1.74 -1.00
CA VAL A 128 10.19 -0.44 -0.32
C VAL A 128 9.64 0.64 -1.27
N PRO A 129 8.59 1.37 -0.88
CA PRO A 129 8.09 2.52 -1.65
C PRO A 129 9.10 3.67 -1.71
N ARG A 130 9.33 4.21 -2.90
CA ARG A 130 10.06 5.45 -3.15
C ARG A 130 9.25 6.69 -2.76
N GLY A 131 9.95 7.81 -2.56
CA GLY A 131 9.36 9.12 -2.31
C GLY A 131 9.21 9.50 -0.85
N ALA A 132 9.77 8.73 0.09
CA ALA A 132 9.91 9.16 1.47
C ALA A 132 11.08 10.15 1.61
N SER A 133 11.03 11.02 2.62
CA SER A 133 12.13 11.97 2.85
C SER A 133 13.35 11.29 3.44
N PHE A 134 13.09 10.35 4.37
CA PHE A 134 14.09 9.51 5.01
C PHE A 134 13.55 8.10 5.20
N TYR A 135 14.46 7.14 5.23
CA TYR A 135 14.21 5.73 5.48
C TYR A 135 14.87 5.34 6.80
N ASP A 136 14.05 5.13 7.82
CA ASP A 136 14.48 4.64 9.12
C ASP A 136 14.61 3.12 9.08
N VAL A 137 15.85 2.63 9.07
CA VAL A 137 16.16 1.20 9.07
C VAL A 137 16.40 0.74 10.51
N GLU A 138 15.52 -0.13 11.01
CA GLU A 138 15.60 -0.75 12.32
C GLU A 138 15.79 -2.26 12.18
N VAL A 139 16.71 -2.82 12.95
CA VAL A 139 16.96 -4.27 12.98
C VAL A 139 16.54 -4.78 14.35
N SER A 140 15.68 -5.80 14.35
CA SER A 140 15.05 -6.33 15.56
C SER A 140 14.33 -5.20 16.31
N HIS A 141 14.95 -4.70 17.39
CA HIS A 141 14.43 -3.66 18.27
C HIS A 141 15.56 -2.71 18.73
N ARG A 142 16.69 -2.69 18.01
CA ARG A 142 17.93 -2.04 18.44
C ARG A 142 18.05 -0.57 18.05
N GLY A 143 16.91 0.10 17.85
CA GLY A 143 16.86 1.47 17.35
C GLY A 143 17.02 1.53 15.83
N SER A 144 16.71 2.70 15.28
CA SER A 144 16.78 2.95 13.85
C SER A 144 17.94 3.88 13.48
N VAL A 145 18.44 3.73 12.27
CA VAL A 145 19.32 4.70 11.61
C VAL A 145 18.60 5.23 10.38
N SER A 146 18.57 6.56 10.24
CA SER A 146 17.92 7.24 9.13
C SER A 146 18.88 7.40 7.94
N TYR A 147 18.40 7.08 6.75
CA TYR A 147 19.10 7.28 5.48
C TYR A 147 18.23 8.11 4.52
N ASP A 148 18.83 8.88 3.62
CA ASP A 148 18.09 9.42 2.49
C ASP A 148 17.79 8.35 1.42
N GLU A 149 16.95 8.68 0.42
CA GLU A 149 16.58 7.70 -0.62
C GLU A 149 17.79 7.19 -1.42
N ALA A 150 18.76 8.07 -1.71
CA ALA A 150 19.92 7.68 -2.50
C ALA A 150 20.87 6.77 -1.72
N GLU A 151 21.06 7.06 -0.42
CA GLU A 151 21.81 6.19 0.50
C GLU A 151 21.13 4.83 0.63
N ALA A 152 19.81 4.82 0.86
CA ALA A 152 19.01 3.61 0.98
C ALA A 152 19.07 2.73 -0.29
N ASP A 153 19.06 3.34 -1.48
CA ASP A 153 19.14 2.64 -2.76
C ASP A 153 20.56 2.16 -3.10
N SER A 154 21.59 2.85 -2.61
CA SER A 154 23.00 2.46 -2.83
C SER A 154 23.48 1.34 -1.92
N GLY A 155 22.79 1.14 -0.79
CA GLY A 155 23.08 0.16 0.23
C GLY A 155 23.48 0.79 1.56
N VAL A 156 23.04 0.18 2.66
CA VAL A 156 23.18 0.74 4.00
C VAL A 156 24.08 -0.11 4.90
N HIS A 157 24.77 0.55 5.83
CA HIS A 157 25.68 -0.11 6.76
C HIS A 157 25.42 0.37 8.19
N LEU A 158 25.15 -0.58 9.09
CA LEU A 158 24.90 -0.32 10.51
C LEU A 158 25.97 -0.97 11.38
N THR A 159 26.23 -0.40 12.55
CA THR A 159 27.17 -0.97 13.52
C THR A 159 26.52 -1.04 14.90
N LEU A 160 26.60 -2.21 15.54
CA LEU A 160 26.09 -2.50 16.88
C LEU A 160 27.26 -2.90 17.79
N GLY A 161 27.20 -2.54 19.09
CA GLY A 161 28.21 -2.98 20.07
C GLY A 161 29.29 -1.93 20.39
N ARG A 162 28.87 -0.72 20.78
CA ARG A 162 29.78 0.32 21.27
C ARG A 162 29.30 0.90 22.60
#